data_AF-A0A8S1Q6J2-F1
#
_entry.id   AF-A0A8S1Q6J2-F1
#
_cell.length_a   1.000
_cell.length_b   1.000
_cell.length_c   1.000
_cell.angle_alpha   90.00
_cell.angle_beta   90.00
_cell.angle_gamma   90.00
#
_symmetry.space_group_name_H-M   'P 1'
#
loop_
_entity.id
_entity.type
_entity.pdbx_description
1 polymer ?
#
loop_
_entity_poly.entity_id
_entity_poly.type
_entity_poly.pdbx_seq_one_letter_code
_entity_poly.pdbx_strand_id
1 'polypeptide(L)'
;MSNNQIIYQQQQEQRSLLSRLCACLKIFNRKKKQGQQNQYHPEIDTPKSSFILGQKKTIVLDLDETLVHSQFQPMDNCDLQLDIVVQSQNFKVFVLLRPGAKEFIEELSIFYDVVLWTASLKEYAMPVMDFVDPEKKVMERLFRESCTIIKGGLTKDLNILGRDLKDIIIVDNSNLSFALNPENGFKIKDFFYDKQDRELEQILPFLVWISQLPDVRPVALQYEQFINSSPEQLNQRKSGSIVPLEQQKFQCVSRSFTIQTEKIKQRSIIRTLTLSKEEEQFDEIVLKKQLKSEIIAKQIQTNDSEKETFEIGN
;
A
#
# COMPACT_ATOMS: atom_id res chain seq x y z
N MET A 1 -5.12 -34.88 -27.66
CA MET A 1 -5.79 -33.77 -26.95
C MET A 1 -6.17 -34.12 -25.50
N SER A 2 -5.47 -35.03 -24.81
CA SER A 2 -5.88 -35.51 -23.47
C SER A 2 -4.89 -35.18 -22.33
N ASN A 3 -3.65 -34.75 -22.61
CA ASN A 3 -2.66 -34.46 -21.56
C ASN A 3 -2.71 -33.04 -20.98
N ASN A 4 -3.27 -32.06 -21.68
CA ASN A 4 -3.31 -30.67 -21.17
C ASN A 4 -4.49 -30.41 -20.22
N GLN A 5 -5.52 -31.26 -20.21
CA GLN A 5 -6.63 -31.16 -19.25
C GLN A 5 -6.26 -31.72 -17.88
N ILE A 6 -5.36 -32.72 -17.80
CA ILE A 6 -4.91 -33.30 -16.52
C ILE A 6 -3.96 -32.33 -15.79
N ILE A 7 -3.13 -31.59 -16.53
CA ILE A 7 -2.27 -30.54 -15.94
C ILE A 7 -3.11 -29.34 -15.46
N TYR A 8 -4.15 -28.95 -16.21
CA TYR A 8 -5.08 -27.88 -15.79
C TYR A 8 -5.99 -28.31 -14.62
N GLN A 9 -6.33 -29.60 -14.51
CA GLN A 9 -7.11 -30.12 -13.37
C GLN A 9 -6.25 -30.31 -12.11
N GLN A 10 -4.96 -30.65 -12.24
CA GLN A 10 -4.04 -30.73 -11.09
C GLN A 10 -3.58 -29.34 -10.57
N GLN A 11 -3.62 -28.29 -11.40
CA GLN A 11 -3.32 -26.92 -10.97
C GLN A 11 -4.49 -26.25 -10.22
N GLN A 12 -5.73 -26.69 -10.44
CA GLN A 12 -6.89 -26.23 -9.66
C GLN A 12 -6.89 -26.72 -8.20
N GLU A 13 -6.06 -27.72 -7.85
CA GLU A 13 -5.92 -28.24 -6.49
C GLU A 13 -4.83 -27.54 -5.65
N GLN A 14 -4.07 -26.58 -6.20
CA GLN A 14 -3.17 -25.71 -5.42
C GLN A 14 -3.87 -24.44 -4.92
N ARG A 15 -5.04 -24.66 -4.34
CA ARG A 15 -5.56 -24.02 -3.12
C ARG A 15 -4.64 -22.94 -2.49
N SER A 16 -5.07 -21.67 -2.58
CA SER A 16 -4.41 -20.49 -1.97
C SER A 16 -4.07 -20.72 -0.50
N LEU A 17 -3.05 -20.03 0.02
CA LEU A 17 -2.64 -20.09 1.43
C LEU A 17 -3.82 -20.08 2.40
N LEU A 18 -4.85 -19.31 2.09
CA LEU A 18 -6.12 -19.23 2.80
C LEU A 18 -6.71 -20.61 3.10
N SER A 19 -6.78 -21.48 2.10
CA SER A 19 -7.32 -22.83 2.25
C SER A 19 -6.37 -23.79 2.95
N ARG A 20 -5.05 -23.56 2.92
CA ARG A 20 -4.06 -24.39 3.64
C ARG A 20 -3.99 -24.02 5.12
N LEU A 21 -4.03 -22.72 5.45
CA LEU A 21 -4.24 -22.23 6.82
C LEU A 21 -5.57 -22.70 7.39
N CYS A 22 -6.65 -22.63 6.61
CA CYS A 22 -7.97 -23.08 7.04
C CYS A 22 -8.16 -24.61 7.01
N ALA A 23 -7.40 -25.39 6.23
CA ALA A 23 -7.49 -26.86 6.22
C ALA A 23 -6.64 -27.51 7.31
N CYS A 24 -5.51 -26.92 7.70
CA CYS A 24 -4.75 -27.34 8.89
C CYS A 24 -5.55 -27.12 10.19
N LEU A 25 -6.52 -26.20 10.16
CA LEU A 25 -7.43 -25.94 11.27
C LEU A 25 -8.80 -26.57 10.98
N LYS A 26 -9.08 -27.76 11.53
CA LYS A 26 -10.45 -28.33 11.54
C LYS A 26 -11.42 -27.38 12.26
N ILE A 27 -11.94 -26.38 11.57
CA ILE A 27 -12.94 -25.44 12.10
C ILE A 27 -14.30 -25.86 11.54
N PHE A 28 -15.04 -26.62 12.32
CA PHE A 28 -16.41 -26.28 12.75
C PHE A 28 -16.97 -27.41 13.62
N ASN A 29 -16.74 -27.30 14.93
CA ASN A 29 -17.67 -27.80 15.92
C ASN A 29 -17.66 -26.84 17.11
N ARG A 30 -18.43 -25.76 17.01
CA ARG A 30 -18.85 -24.99 18.18
C ARG A 30 -20.36 -24.78 18.12
N LYS A 31 -21.02 -25.25 19.18
CA LYS A 31 -22.45 -25.19 19.43
C LYS A 31 -22.98 -23.76 19.29
N LYS A 32 -24.16 -23.62 18.68
CA LYS A 32 -25.00 -22.42 18.69
C LYS A 32 -25.00 -21.79 20.09
N LYS A 33 -24.52 -20.54 20.19
CA LYS A 33 -25.03 -19.59 21.18
C LYS A 33 -25.90 -18.59 20.41
N GLN A 34 -27.14 -18.47 20.87
CA GLN A 34 -28.11 -17.50 20.38
C GLN A 34 -27.67 -16.08 20.74
N GLY A 35 -27.89 -15.17 19.78
CA GLY A 35 -28.17 -13.75 19.98
C GLY A 35 -27.22 -12.95 20.86
N GLN A 36 -26.23 -12.31 20.26
CA GLN A 36 -25.71 -11.04 20.77
C GLN A 36 -25.58 -10.07 19.60
N GLN A 37 -26.27 -8.92 19.73
CA GLN A 37 -26.19 -7.78 18.84
C GLN A 37 -24.71 -7.35 18.73
N ASN A 38 -24.26 -7.07 17.50
CA ASN A 38 -22.94 -6.50 17.25
C ASN A 38 -22.81 -5.19 18.05
N GLN A 39 -21.95 -5.20 19.05
CA GLN A 39 -21.53 -3.97 19.73
C GLN A 39 -20.62 -3.21 18.76
N TYR A 40 -21.13 -2.06 18.30
CA TYR A 40 -20.37 -1.03 17.63
C TYR A 40 -19.13 -0.67 18.46
N HIS A 41 -17.96 -0.61 17.82
CA HIS A 41 -16.75 -0.04 18.40
C HIS A 41 -16.78 1.48 18.13
N PRO A 42 -16.89 2.35 19.15
CA PRO A 42 -17.20 3.77 18.95
C PRO A 42 -15.96 4.68 18.75
N GLU A 43 -14.83 4.19 18.23
CA GLU A 43 -13.61 5.01 18.08
C GLU A 43 -13.00 5.01 16.66
N ILE A 44 -13.82 4.86 15.61
CA ILE A 44 -13.40 5.25 14.26
C ILE A 44 -14.17 6.52 13.91
N ASP A 45 -13.55 7.66 14.19
CA ASP A 45 -14.04 8.98 13.78
C ASP A 45 -13.73 9.15 12.28
N THR A 46 -14.52 8.51 11.41
CA THR A 46 -14.46 8.75 9.95
C THR A 46 -15.33 9.96 9.62
N PRO A 47 -14.75 11.08 9.15
CA PRO A 47 -15.51 12.27 8.81
C PRO A 47 -16.42 12.04 7.61
N LYS A 48 -17.62 12.63 7.68
CA LYS A 48 -18.64 12.62 6.63
C LYS A 48 -18.10 13.27 5.34
N SER A 49 -18.06 12.48 4.26
CA SER A 49 -17.69 12.94 2.92
C SER A 49 -18.68 13.99 2.39
N SER A 50 -18.16 15.18 2.11
CA SER A 50 -18.75 16.14 1.19
C SER A 50 -17.63 16.95 0.55
N PHE A 51 -17.29 16.60 -0.70
CA PHE A 51 -16.37 17.29 -1.62
C PHE A 51 -15.72 18.58 -1.07
N ILE A 52 -14.55 18.44 -0.43
CA ILE A 52 -13.65 19.56 -0.12
C ILE A 52 -12.48 19.50 -1.10
N LEU A 53 -12.15 20.64 -1.71
CA LEU A 53 -10.95 20.82 -2.52
C LEU A 53 -9.73 20.32 -1.72
N GLY A 54 -9.17 19.16 -2.08
CA GLY A 54 -8.06 18.52 -1.35
C GLY A 54 -8.37 17.20 -0.63
N GLN A 55 -9.60 16.67 -0.68
CA GLN A 55 -9.89 15.30 -0.22
C GLN A 55 -9.62 14.27 -1.31
N LYS A 56 -8.80 13.27 -0.98
CA LYS A 56 -8.52 12.11 -1.82
C LYS A 56 -9.69 11.13 -1.75
N LYS A 57 -9.93 10.41 -2.85
CA LYS A 57 -10.81 9.24 -2.85
C LYS A 57 -10.17 8.10 -2.06
N THR A 58 -10.92 7.06 -1.74
CA THR A 58 -10.37 5.87 -1.07
C THR A 58 -10.15 4.74 -2.07
N ILE A 59 -8.99 4.11 -2.00
CA ILE A 59 -8.74 2.86 -2.71
C ILE A 59 -8.43 1.75 -1.72
N VAL A 60 -9.21 0.68 -1.79
CA VAL A 60 -9.02 -0.55 -1.03
C VAL A 60 -8.26 -1.52 -1.91
N LEU A 61 -7.10 -1.98 -1.47
CA LEU A 61 -6.29 -2.97 -2.16
C LEU A 61 -6.29 -4.28 -1.36
N ASP A 62 -6.51 -5.39 -2.05
CA ASP A 62 -6.21 -6.71 -1.50
C ASP A 62 -4.70 -6.97 -1.44
N LEU A 63 -4.31 -8.00 -0.68
CA LEU A 63 -2.91 -8.35 -0.45
C LEU A 63 -2.49 -9.59 -1.23
N ASP A 64 -3.10 -10.74 -0.93
CA ASP A 64 -2.71 -12.05 -1.44
C ASP A 64 -3.22 -12.24 -2.87
N GLU A 65 -2.38 -12.77 -3.76
CA GLU A 65 -2.64 -12.84 -5.21
C GLU A 65 -2.91 -11.48 -5.90
N THR A 66 -2.77 -10.36 -5.18
CA THR A 66 -2.93 -8.99 -5.68
C THR A 66 -1.62 -8.21 -5.65
N LEU A 67 -1.00 -8.04 -4.49
CA LEU A 67 0.28 -7.35 -4.28
C LEU A 67 1.44 -8.32 -4.01
N VAL A 68 1.12 -9.49 -3.46
CA VAL A 68 2.08 -10.55 -3.16
C VAL A 68 1.49 -11.91 -3.50
N HIS A 69 2.33 -12.92 -3.59
CA HIS A 69 1.92 -14.31 -3.52
C HIS A 69 2.75 -15.02 -2.47
N SER A 70 2.15 -15.88 -1.68
CA SER A 70 2.84 -16.51 -0.56
C SER A 70 2.56 -18.00 -0.48
N GLN A 71 3.46 -18.77 0.12
CA GLN A 71 3.32 -20.22 0.29
C GLN A 71 4.09 -20.77 1.49
N PHE A 72 3.75 -21.99 1.92
CA PHE A 72 4.46 -22.71 3.00
C PHE A 72 5.63 -23.56 2.50
N GLN A 73 5.68 -23.86 1.21
CA GLN A 73 6.77 -24.64 0.64
C GLN A 73 8.00 -23.74 0.45
N PRO A 74 9.21 -24.23 0.78
CA PRO A 74 10.44 -23.50 0.52
C PRO A 74 10.52 -23.01 -0.92
N MET A 75 11.05 -21.80 -1.07
CA MET A 75 11.23 -21.15 -2.36
C MET A 75 12.58 -20.46 -2.38
N ASP A 76 13.42 -20.84 -3.33
CA ASP A 76 14.82 -20.39 -3.40
C ASP A 76 14.97 -18.91 -3.80
N ASN A 77 13.88 -18.25 -4.22
CA ASN A 77 13.86 -16.85 -4.68
C ASN A 77 12.70 -16.03 -4.08
N CYS A 78 12.29 -16.31 -2.84
CA CYS A 78 11.30 -15.48 -2.17
C CYS A 78 11.87 -14.07 -1.85
N ASP A 79 11.03 -13.05 -1.90
CA ASP A 79 11.40 -11.68 -1.56
C ASP A 79 11.34 -11.42 -0.04
N LEU A 80 10.56 -12.23 0.68
CA LEU A 80 10.44 -12.19 2.14
C LEU A 80 10.20 -13.59 2.70
N GLN A 81 10.88 -13.94 3.80
CA GLN A 81 10.63 -15.15 4.58
C GLN A 81 10.16 -14.75 5.98
N LEU A 82 9.05 -15.34 6.43
CA LEU A 82 8.44 -15.06 7.72
C LEU A 82 8.35 -16.32 8.56
N ASP A 83 8.67 -16.21 9.84
CA ASP A 83 8.34 -17.20 10.86
C ASP A 83 7.17 -16.64 11.69
N ILE A 84 5.98 -17.22 11.51
CA ILE A 84 4.74 -16.76 12.17
C ILE A 84 4.23 -17.80 13.15
N VAL A 85 3.56 -17.33 14.20
CA VAL A 85 2.91 -18.20 15.20
C VAL A 85 1.41 -18.05 15.07
N VAL A 86 0.73 -19.15 14.74
CA VAL A 86 -0.74 -19.19 14.68
C VAL A 86 -1.21 -20.31 15.60
N GLN A 87 -2.04 -19.98 16.58
CA GLN A 87 -2.56 -20.94 17.57
C GLN A 87 -1.48 -21.80 18.25
N SER A 88 -0.37 -21.17 18.65
CA SER A 88 0.81 -21.83 19.27
C SER A 88 1.58 -22.80 18.36
N GLN A 89 1.33 -22.76 17.05
CA GLN A 89 2.11 -23.51 16.06
C GLN A 89 2.94 -22.54 15.22
N ASN A 90 4.21 -22.88 15.01
CA ASN A 90 5.12 -22.13 14.16
C ASN A 90 4.96 -22.54 12.69
N PHE A 91 4.89 -21.54 11.82
CA PHE A 91 4.87 -21.72 10.37
C PHE A 91 5.93 -20.85 9.73
N LYS A 92 6.62 -21.40 8.72
CA LYS A 92 7.49 -20.64 7.85
C LYS A 92 6.75 -20.33 6.56
N VAL A 93 6.68 -19.05 6.20
CA VAL A 93 5.98 -18.55 5.00
C VAL A 93 6.99 -17.86 4.10
N PHE A 94 6.91 -18.18 2.81
CA PHE A 94 7.74 -17.62 1.75
C PHE A 94 6.84 -16.73 0.90
N VAL A 95 7.23 -15.46 0.74
CA VAL A 95 6.44 -14.41 0.11
C VAL A 95 7.18 -13.90 -1.12
N LEU A 96 6.47 -13.81 -2.23
CA LEU A 96 6.89 -13.16 -3.46
C LEU A 96 6.16 -11.82 -3.60
N LEU A 97 6.94 -10.78 -3.88
CA LEU A 97 6.42 -9.47 -4.22
C LEU A 97 6.00 -9.44 -5.69
N ARG A 98 4.79 -8.92 -5.97
CA ARG A 98 4.39 -8.63 -7.34
C ARG A 98 5.26 -7.50 -7.90
N PRO A 99 5.80 -7.64 -9.13
CA PRO A 99 6.59 -6.57 -9.74
C PRO A 99 5.86 -5.22 -9.69
N GLY A 100 6.53 -4.20 -9.14
CA GLY A 100 6.00 -2.84 -9.03
C GLY A 100 5.07 -2.57 -7.84
N ALA A 101 4.86 -3.53 -6.91
CA ALA A 101 3.88 -3.36 -5.83
C ALA A 101 4.17 -2.19 -4.88
N LYS A 102 5.44 -1.93 -4.55
CA LYS A 102 5.83 -0.82 -3.66
C LYS A 102 5.59 0.52 -4.34
N GLU A 103 6.05 0.63 -5.58
CA GLU A 103 5.87 1.80 -6.44
C GLU A 103 4.39 2.08 -6.70
N PHE A 104 3.59 1.03 -6.90
CA PHE A 104 2.15 1.15 -7.09
C PHE A 104 1.44 1.76 -5.87
N ILE A 105 1.78 1.33 -4.65
CA ILE A 105 1.25 1.93 -3.42
C ILE A 105 1.71 3.39 -3.29
N GLU A 106 2.99 3.67 -3.57
CA GLU A 106 3.52 5.03 -3.50
C GLU A 106 2.80 5.98 -4.46
N GLU A 107 2.63 5.59 -5.71
CA GLU A 107 1.94 6.39 -6.74
C GLU A 107 0.45 6.57 -6.39
N LEU A 108 -0.25 5.49 -5.99
CA LEU A 108 -1.64 5.59 -5.58
C LEU A 108 -1.83 6.50 -4.37
N SER A 109 -0.88 6.52 -3.43
CA SER A 109 -0.95 7.36 -2.23
C SER A 109 -0.97 8.85 -2.55
N ILE A 110 -0.59 9.27 -3.77
CA ILE A 110 -0.68 10.66 -4.21
C ILE A 110 -2.15 11.05 -4.48
N PHE A 111 -2.96 10.11 -4.99
CA PHE A 111 -4.33 10.35 -5.46
C PHE A 111 -5.40 9.82 -4.50
N TYR A 112 -5.04 8.84 -3.66
CA TYR A 112 -5.96 8.11 -2.80
C TYR A 112 -5.52 8.10 -1.33
N ASP A 113 -6.51 7.99 -0.46
CA ASP A 113 -6.37 7.38 0.86
C ASP A 113 -6.33 5.86 0.65
N VAL A 114 -5.13 5.27 0.75
CA VAL A 114 -4.93 3.83 0.49
C VAL A 114 -5.27 3.02 1.73
N VAL A 115 -6.13 2.02 1.56
CA VAL A 115 -6.49 1.02 2.58
C VAL A 115 -6.04 -0.35 2.09
N LEU A 116 -5.22 -1.05 2.88
CA LEU A 116 -4.96 -2.47 2.63
C LEU A 116 -5.98 -3.30 3.39
N TRP A 117 -6.78 -4.09 2.68
CA TRP A 117 -7.78 -4.95 3.30
C TRP A 117 -7.61 -6.36 2.80
N THR A 118 -7.26 -7.30 3.67
CA THR A 118 -7.06 -8.72 3.30
C THR A 118 -8.04 -9.63 4.03
N ALA A 119 -8.39 -10.75 3.40
CA ALA A 119 -9.08 -11.86 4.06
C ALA A 119 -8.12 -12.75 4.89
N SER A 120 -6.84 -12.40 5.01
CA SER A 120 -5.84 -13.14 5.78
C SER A 120 -5.76 -12.72 7.24
N LEU A 121 -5.19 -13.61 8.07
CA LEU A 121 -4.97 -13.38 9.49
C LEU A 121 -3.89 -12.33 9.72
N LYS A 122 -4.06 -11.52 10.76
CA LYS A 122 -3.17 -10.40 11.10
C LYS A 122 -1.72 -10.85 11.35
N GLU A 123 -1.52 -12.01 11.96
CA GLU A 123 -0.19 -12.57 12.30
C GLU A 123 0.69 -12.77 11.07
N TYR A 124 0.07 -13.10 9.93
CA TYR A 124 0.75 -13.19 8.64
C TYR A 124 0.73 -11.85 7.91
N ALA A 125 -0.43 -11.22 7.80
CA ALA A 125 -0.61 -10.09 6.90
C ALA A 125 0.13 -8.83 7.38
N MET A 126 0.21 -8.58 8.69
CA MET A 126 0.86 -7.38 9.22
C MET A 126 2.34 -7.25 8.81
N PRO A 127 3.22 -8.26 9.02
CA PRO A 127 4.60 -8.17 8.57
C PRO A 127 4.74 -8.11 7.04
N VAL A 128 3.82 -8.71 6.28
CA VAL A 128 3.80 -8.57 4.81
C VAL A 128 3.44 -7.14 4.42
N MET A 129 2.45 -6.52 5.08
CA MET A 129 2.08 -5.12 4.87
C MET A 129 3.24 -4.17 5.19
N ASP A 130 4.03 -4.45 6.23
CA ASP A 130 5.25 -3.69 6.55
C ASP A 130 6.32 -3.83 5.45
N PHE A 131 6.42 -5.00 4.84
CA PHE A 131 7.36 -5.24 3.74
C PHE A 131 6.96 -4.54 2.43
N VAL A 132 5.66 -4.52 2.09
CA VAL A 132 5.17 -3.88 0.85
C VAL A 132 5.01 -2.36 0.97
N ASP A 133 4.82 -1.83 2.18
CA ASP A 133 4.67 -0.38 2.44
C ASP A 133 5.72 0.13 3.44
N PRO A 134 7.02 0.12 3.06
CA PRO A 134 8.10 0.54 3.97
C PRO A 134 8.02 2.04 4.33
N GLU A 135 7.46 2.86 3.44
CA GLU A 135 7.31 4.32 3.60
C GLU A 135 6.02 4.72 4.34
N LYS A 136 5.24 3.74 4.82
CA LYS A 136 4.00 3.94 5.59
C LYS A 136 3.00 4.88 4.90
N LYS A 137 2.79 4.68 3.60
CA LYS A 137 1.84 5.43 2.77
C LYS A 137 0.39 4.99 3.00
N VAL A 138 0.18 3.76 3.45
CA VAL A 138 -1.15 3.20 3.70
C VAL A 138 -1.78 3.87 4.92
N MET A 139 -3.01 4.34 4.76
CA MET A 139 -3.79 5.01 5.82
C MET A 139 -4.36 4.01 6.82
N GLU A 140 -4.88 2.88 6.35
CA GLU A 140 -5.58 1.90 7.19
C GLU A 140 -5.29 0.47 6.73
N ARG A 141 -5.23 -0.45 7.70
CA ARG A 141 -4.94 -1.87 7.49
C ARG A 141 -6.05 -2.72 8.13
N LEU A 142 -6.80 -3.42 7.29
CA LEU A 142 -7.92 -4.27 7.66
C LEU A 142 -7.60 -5.73 7.35
N PHE A 143 -8.03 -6.61 8.24
CA PHE A 143 -7.69 -8.03 8.22
C PHE A 143 -8.97 -8.88 8.15
N ARG A 144 -8.81 -10.20 8.25
CA ARG A 144 -9.91 -11.16 8.23
C ARG A 144 -11.04 -10.82 9.18
N GLU A 145 -10.73 -10.31 10.37
CA GLU A 145 -11.71 -9.99 11.41
C GLU A 145 -12.67 -8.87 10.98
N SER A 146 -12.25 -8.04 10.02
CA SER A 146 -13.07 -6.96 9.46
C SER A 146 -13.97 -7.44 8.30
N CYS A 147 -13.76 -8.66 7.77
CA CYS A 147 -14.58 -9.20 6.70
C CYS A 147 -15.95 -9.69 7.20
N THR A 148 -16.96 -9.53 6.36
CA THR A 148 -18.30 -10.10 6.55
C THR A 148 -18.38 -11.50 5.95
N ILE A 149 -18.93 -12.45 6.70
CA ILE A 149 -19.13 -13.82 6.21
C ILE A 149 -20.50 -13.94 5.53
N ILE A 150 -20.51 -14.23 4.23
CA ILE A 150 -21.71 -14.44 3.42
C ILE A 150 -21.65 -15.83 2.79
N LYS A 151 -22.59 -16.72 3.15
CA LYS A 151 -22.66 -18.11 2.65
C LYS A 151 -21.34 -18.87 2.81
N GLY A 152 -20.59 -18.59 3.88
CA GLY A 152 -19.28 -19.20 4.15
C GLY A 152 -18.10 -18.55 3.43
N GLY A 153 -18.35 -17.57 2.55
CA GLY A 153 -17.34 -16.74 1.90
C GLY A 153 -17.04 -15.47 2.69
N LEU A 154 -15.81 -14.96 2.60
CA LEU A 154 -15.42 -13.66 3.18
C LEU A 154 -15.63 -12.56 2.14
N THR A 155 -16.35 -11.51 2.51
CA THR A 155 -16.63 -10.31 1.71
C THR A 155 -16.25 -9.06 2.50
N LYS A 156 -15.78 -8.03 1.82
CA LYS A 156 -15.36 -6.74 2.37
C LYS A 156 -16.52 -5.76 2.18
N ASP A 157 -17.23 -5.45 3.26
CA ASP A 157 -18.35 -4.51 3.25
C ASP A 157 -17.82 -3.07 3.28
N LEU A 158 -17.81 -2.39 2.13
CA LEU A 158 -17.23 -1.05 2.03
C LEU A 158 -17.94 -0.01 2.91
N ASN A 159 -19.18 -0.28 3.34
CA ASN A 159 -19.92 0.64 4.20
C ASN A 159 -19.26 0.85 5.57
N ILE A 160 -18.46 -0.12 6.05
CA ILE A 160 -17.79 0.00 7.36
C ILE A 160 -16.72 1.10 7.37
N LEU A 161 -16.25 1.54 6.20
CA LEU A 161 -15.26 2.61 6.06
C LEU A 161 -15.83 3.99 6.38
N GLY A 162 -17.16 4.12 6.55
CA GLY A 162 -17.81 5.39 6.89
C GLY A 162 -17.69 6.48 5.81
N ARG A 163 -17.41 6.09 4.56
CA ARG A 163 -17.20 6.98 3.42
C ARG A 163 -18.29 6.78 2.35
N ASP A 164 -18.49 7.80 1.51
CA ASP A 164 -19.45 7.73 0.40
C ASP A 164 -18.93 6.76 -0.67
N LEU A 165 -19.74 5.76 -1.04
CA LEU A 165 -19.38 4.76 -2.04
C LEU A 165 -19.04 5.36 -3.41
N LYS A 166 -19.50 6.57 -3.75
CA LYS A 166 -19.08 7.24 -5.01
C LYS A 166 -17.60 7.59 -5.06
N ASP A 167 -16.92 7.56 -3.90
CA ASP A 167 -15.53 7.92 -3.70
C ASP A 167 -14.65 6.73 -3.30
N ILE A 168 -15.15 5.49 -3.37
CA ILE A 168 -14.41 4.28 -2.96
C ILE A 168 -14.23 3.33 -4.14
N ILE A 169 -13.01 2.85 -4.36
CA ILE A 169 -12.70 1.76 -5.29
C ILE A 169 -12.13 0.59 -4.48
N ILE A 170 -12.51 -0.64 -4.83
CA ILE A 170 -11.85 -1.84 -4.31
C ILE A 170 -11.20 -2.62 -5.46
N VAL A 171 -9.90 -2.87 -5.34
CA VAL A 171 -9.10 -3.70 -6.25
C VAL A 171 -8.80 -5.02 -5.55
N ASP A 172 -9.36 -6.08 -6.10
CA ASP A 172 -9.28 -7.42 -5.51
C ASP A 172 -9.30 -8.46 -6.62
N ASN A 173 -8.56 -9.55 -6.45
CA ASN A 173 -8.51 -10.60 -7.47
C ASN A 173 -9.76 -11.53 -7.41
N SER A 174 -10.59 -11.39 -6.37
CA SER A 174 -11.81 -12.17 -6.16
C SER A 174 -13.08 -11.31 -6.17
N ASN A 175 -14.01 -11.63 -7.09
CA ASN A 175 -15.34 -11.00 -7.14
C ASN A 175 -16.13 -11.16 -5.83
N LEU A 176 -15.88 -12.23 -5.08
CA LEU A 176 -16.54 -12.48 -3.80
C LEU A 176 -16.19 -11.40 -2.77
N SER A 177 -14.98 -10.86 -2.84
CA SER A 177 -14.48 -9.86 -1.90
C SER A 177 -15.27 -8.56 -1.95
N PHE A 178 -15.84 -8.18 -3.10
CA PHE A 178 -16.66 -6.98 -3.25
C PHE A 178 -18.11 -7.29 -3.65
N ALA A 179 -18.60 -8.50 -3.34
CA ALA A 179 -19.94 -8.94 -3.69
C ALA A 179 -21.07 -8.08 -3.09
N LEU A 180 -20.81 -7.36 -1.98
CA LEU A 180 -21.76 -6.40 -1.40
C LEU A 180 -21.78 -5.05 -2.11
N ASN A 181 -20.71 -4.70 -2.83
CA ASN A 181 -20.53 -3.42 -3.51
C ASN A 181 -19.97 -3.64 -4.94
N PRO A 182 -20.68 -4.38 -5.82
CA PRO A 182 -20.14 -4.81 -7.11
C PRO A 182 -19.78 -3.65 -8.04
N GLU A 183 -20.48 -2.51 -7.95
CA GLU A 183 -20.19 -1.33 -8.77
C GLU A 183 -18.88 -0.63 -8.38
N ASN A 184 -18.38 -0.85 -7.17
CA ASN A 184 -17.12 -0.31 -6.67
C ASN A 184 -15.92 -1.21 -7.00
N GLY A 185 -16.18 -2.43 -7.48
CA GLY A 185 -15.19 -3.47 -7.65
C GLY A 185 -14.44 -3.41 -8.97
N PHE A 186 -13.12 -3.54 -8.87
CA PHE A 186 -12.22 -3.77 -9.98
C PHE A 186 -11.51 -5.11 -9.79
N LYS A 187 -11.83 -6.08 -10.64
CA LYS A 187 -11.17 -7.39 -10.58
C LYS A 187 -9.79 -7.30 -11.23
N ILE A 188 -8.74 -7.48 -10.44
CA ILE A 188 -7.37 -7.56 -10.93
C ILE A 188 -6.97 -9.00 -11.27
N LYS A 189 -6.04 -9.18 -12.20
CA LYS A 189 -5.45 -10.49 -12.49
C LYS A 189 -4.69 -11.05 -11.28
N ASP A 190 -4.91 -12.33 -10.99
CA ASP A 190 -4.14 -13.08 -9.98
C ASP A 190 -2.63 -13.02 -10.25
N PHE A 191 -1.85 -12.86 -9.19
CA PHE A 191 -0.39 -12.96 -9.21
C PHE A 191 0.09 -14.20 -8.45
N PHE A 192 1.07 -14.90 -9.02
CA PHE A 192 1.67 -16.08 -8.40
C PHE A 192 3.21 -16.04 -8.44
N TYR A 193 3.81 -16.21 -9.62
CA TYR A 193 5.28 -16.36 -9.75
C TYR A 193 5.90 -15.50 -10.85
N ASP A 194 5.09 -14.91 -11.73
CA ASP A 194 5.58 -14.29 -12.96
C ASP A 194 6.30 -12.96 -12.67
N LYS A 195 7.63 -12.99 -12.64
CA LYS A 195 8.46 -11.78 -12.45
C LYS A 195 8.39 -10.80 -13.64
N GLN A 196 7.81 -11.22 -14.77
CA GLN A 196 7.51 -10.35 -15.91
C GLN A 196 6.09 -9.81 -15.87
N ASP A 197 5.31 -10.07 -14.81
CA ASP A 197 3.99 -9.45 -14.63
C ASP A 197 4.13 -7.91 -14.66
N ARG A 198 3.14 -7.28 -15.30
CA ARG A 198 3.05 -5.83 -15.52
C ARG A 198 1.65 -5.31 -15.20
N GLU A 199 0.82 -6.11 -14.54
CA GLU A 199 -0.59 -5.77 -14.31
C GLU A 199 -0.73 -4.47 -13.52
N LEU A 200 0.03 -4.33 -12.42
CA LEU A 200 -0.01 -3.12 -11.58
C LEU A 200 0.38 -1.86 -12.37
N GLU A 201 1.39 -1.97 -13.23
CA GLU A 201 1.80 -0.90 -14.14
C GLU A 201 0.70 -0.56 -15.15
N GLN A 202 0.02 -1.57 -15.70
CA GLN A 202 -1.01 -1.41 -16.72
C GLN A 202 -2.30 -0.78 -16.16
N ILE A 203 -2.70 -1.10 -14.93
CA ILE A 203 -3.93 -0.57 -14.34
C ILE A 203 -3.73 0.80 -13.68
N LEU A 204 -2.51 1.17 -13.31
CA LEU A 204 -2.22 2.44 -12.62
C LEU A 204 -2.75 3.68 -13.38
N PRO A 205 -2.54 3.83 -14.71
CA PRO A 205 -3.07 4.99 -15.45
C PRO A 205 -4.59 5.12 -15.37
N PHE A 206 -5.32 3.99 -15.39
CA PHE A 206 -6.76 3.99 -15.22
C PHE A 206 -7.15 4.45 -13.81
N LEU A 207 -6.50 3.89 -12.78
CA LEU A 207 -6.76 4.26 -11.38
C LEU A 207 -6.44 5.74 -11.12
N VAL A 208 -5.41 6.30 -11.75
CA VAL A 208 -5.16 7.74 -11.67
C VAL A 208 -6.25 8.54 -12.38
N TRP A 209 -6.70 8.11 -13.56
CA TRP A 209 -7.75 8.80 -14.32
C TRP A 209 -9.11 8.81 -13.59
N ILE A 210 -9.57 7.65 -13.11
CA ILE A 210 -10.87 7.51 -12.42
C ILE A 210 -10.90 8.28 -11.09
N SER A 211 -9.74 8.53 -10.46
CA SER A 211 -9.64 9.33 -9.23
C SER A 211 -10.20 10.75 -9.39
N GLN A 212 -10.27 11.24 -10.63
CA GLN A 212 -10.70 12.60 -10.96
C GLN A 212 -12.21 12.71 -11.22
N LEU A 213 -12.92 11.58 -11.30
CA LEU A 213 -14.36 11.58 -11.58
C LEU A 213 -15.19 11.91 -10.33
N PRO A 214 -16.35 12.55 -10.48
CA PRO A 214 -17.24 12.84 -9.35
C PRO A 214 -17.83 11.57 -8.71
N ASP A 215 -18.04 10.52 -9.51
CA ASP A 215 -18.44 9.19 -9.05
C ASP A 215 -17.59 8.14 -9.81
N VAL A 216 -16.92 7.26 -9.06
CA VAL A 216 -16.08 6.20 -9.62
C VAL A 216 -16.88 5.01 -10.15
N ARG A 217 -18.18 4.95 -9.86
CA ARG A 217 -19.00 3.79 -10.22
C ARG A 217 -19.65 3.94 -11.59
N PRO A 218 -19.92 2.82 -12.30
CA PRO A 218 -19.43 1.47 -12.01
C PRO A 218 -17.99 1.29 -12.52
N VAL A 219 -17.06 0.94 -11.62
CA VAL A 219 -15.61 0.94 -11.89
C VAL A 219 -15.23 0.00 -13.03
N ALA A 220 -15.80 -1.20 -13.06
CA ALA A 220 -15.52 -2.18 -14.11
C ALA A 220 -15.89 -1.68 -15.52
N LEU A 221 -17.06 -1.05 -15.67
CA LEU A 221 -17.49 -0.48 -16.95
C LEU A 221 -16.59 0.70 -17.36
N GLN A 222 -16.19 1.53 -16.39
CA GLN A 222 -15.28 2.65 -16.65
C GLN A 222 -13.91 2.15 -17.13
N TYR A 223 -13.43 1.03 -16.60
CA TYR A 223 -12.20 0.40 -17.10
C TYR A 223 -12.34 -0.12 -18.52
N GLU A 224 -13.42 -0.84 -18.82
CA GLU A 224 -13.69 -1.33 -20.18
C GLU A 224 -13.73 -0.18 -21.19
N GLN A 225 -14.33 0.95 -20.82
CA GLN A 225 -14.32 2.15 -21.66
C GLN A 225 -12.92 2.72 -21.83
N PHE A 226 -12.14 2.81 -20.73
CA PHE A 226 -10.78 3.33 -20.73
C PHE A 226 -9.85 2.54 -21.66
N ILE A 227 -9.90 1.20 -21.63
CA ILE A 227 -9.07 0.35 -22.49
C ILE A 227 -9.52 0.38 -23.95
N ASN A 228 -10.82 0.53 -24.20
CA ASN A 228 -11.38 0.54 -25.57
C ASN A 228 -11.23 1.90 -26.26
N SER A 229 -11.01 2.98 -25.50
CA SER A 229 -10.64 4.29 -26.05
C SER A 229 -9.20 4.30 -26.57
N SER A 230 -8.97 3.70 -27.75
CA SER A 230 -7.73 3.86 -28.52
C SER A 230 -7.39 5.36 -28.73
N PRO A 231 -6.09 5.74 -28.76
CA PRO A 231 -5.65 7.09 -29.08
C PRO A 231 -6.23 7.68 -30.39
N GLU A 232 -6.65 6.82 -31.33
CA GLU A 232 -7.18 7.21 -32.64
C GLU A 232 -8.60 7.80 -32.57
N GLN A 233 -9.43 7.37 -31.63
CA GLN A 233 -10.80 7.90 -31.47
C GLN A 233 -10.83 9.30 -30.81
N LEU A 234 -9.78 9.65 -30.07
CA LEU A 234 -9.58 11.01 -29.54
C LEU A 234 -9.19 12.01 -30.65
N ASN A 235 -8.57 11.55 -31.74
CA ASN A 235 -8.22 12.39 -32.88
C ASN A 235 -9.39 12.63 -33.85
N GLN A 236 -10.33 11.68 -33.97
CA GLN A 236 -11.53 11.88 -34.81
C GLN A 236 -12.55 12.84 -34.20
N ARG A 237 -12.52 13.05 -32.87
CA ARG A 237 -13.31 14.10 -32.20
C ARG A 237 -12.77 15.52 -32.43
N LYS A 238 -11.65 15.70 -33.16
CA LYS A 238 -11.07 17.02 -33.51
C LYS A 238 -11.69 17.67 -34.75
N SER A 239 -12.48 16.96 -35.56
CA SER A 239 -13.03 17.50 -36.82
C SER A 239 -14.51 17.91 -36.77
N GLY A 240 -15.17 17.80 -35.61
CA GLY A 240 -16.54 18.30 -35.39
C GLY A 240 -16.53 19.44 -34.38
N SER A 241 -16.77 20.65 -34.87
CA SER A 241 -16.72 21.92 -34.13
C SER A 241 -17.49 21.90 -32.80
N ILE A 242 -16.77 21.97 -31.68
CA ILE A 242 -16.90 22.90 -30.53
C ILE A 242 -15.63 22.74 -29.67
N VAL A 243 -14.85 23.82 -29.51
CA VAL A 243 -13.77 24.02 -28.52
C VAL A 243 -13.95 25.48 -28.07
N PRO A 244 -13.74 25.92 -26.79
CA PRO A 244 -12.66 25.46 -25.89
C PRO A 244 -12.83 25.61 -24.35
N LEU A 245 -12.45 24.59 -23.57
CA LEU A 245 -11.51 24.63 -22.42
C LEU A 245 -11.28 23.18 -21.97
N GLU A 246 -10.10 22.85 -21.40
CA GLU A 246 -9.67 21.50 -20.94
C GLU A 246 -9.00 20.53 -21.93
N GLN A 247 -8.77 20.89 -23.20
CA GLN A 247 -7.95 20.04 -24.09
C GLN A 247 -6.42 20.17 -23.91
N GLN A 248 -5.95 20.85 -22.86
CA GLN A 248 -4.54 20.83 -22.45
C GLN A 248 -4.18 19.68 -21.49
N LYS A 249 -5.13 18.90 -20.96
CA LYS A 249 -4.83 17.91 -19.91
C LYS A 249 -4.32 16.56 -20.42
N PHE A 250 -4.56 16.13 -21.66
CA PHE A 250 -4.14 14.80 -22.12
C PHE A 250 -2.67 14.68 -22.59
N GLN A 251 -2.05 15.77 -23.04
CA GLN A 251 -0.58 15.85 -23.14
C GLN A 251 0.08 16.17 -21.79
N CYS A 252 -0.71 16.65 -20.82
CA CYS A 252 -0.26 16.94 -19.48
C CYS A 252 -0.14 15.69 -18.61
N VAL A 253 -0.87 14.59 -18.83
CA VAL A 253 -0.70 13.39 -17.97
C VAL A 253 0.66 12.72 -18.21
N SER A 254 1.07 12.52 -19.46
CA SER A 254 2.40 11.98 -19.78
C SER A 254 3.53 12.95 -19.45
N ARG A 255 3.36 14.27 -19.67
CA ARG A 255 4.33 15.28 -19.20
C ARG A 255 4.34 15.46 -17.68
N SER A 256 3.21 15.34 -16.97
CA SER A 256 3.13 15.42 -15.51
C SER A 256 3.77 14.20 -14.89
N PHE A 257 3.63 13.02 -15.50
CA PHE A 257 4.34 11.81 -15.10
C PHE A 257 5.87 11.98 -15.25
N THR A 258 6.36 12.57 -16.35
CA THR A 258 7.80 12.88 -16.53
C THR A 258 8.28 14.01 -15.60
N ILE A 259 7.48 15.06 -15.41
CA ILE A 259 7.84 16.21 -14.56
C ILE A 259 7.75 15.86 -13.06
N GLN A 260 6.81 15.01 -12.64
CA GLN A 260 6.72 14.51 -11.26
C GLN A 260 7.84 13.52 -10.99
N THR A 261 8.15 12.59 -11.90
CA THR A 261 9.30 11.69 -11.73
C THR A 261 10.64 12.43 -11.71
N GLU A 262 10.82 13.49 -12.50
CA GLU A 262 11.99 14.38 -12.41
C GLU A 262 12.01 15.22 -11.13
N LYS A 263 10.87 15.77 -10.68
CA LYS A 263 10.79 16.49 -9.40
C LYS A 263 10.96 15.59 -8.19
N ILE A 264 10.55 14.32 -8.26
CA ILE A 264 10.74 13.30 -7.23
C ILE A 264 12.22 12.90 -7.20
N LYS A 265 12.84 12.63 -8.35
CA LYS A 265 14.31 12.41 -8.44
C LYS A 265 15.11 13.62 -7.98
N GLN A 266 14.70 14.84 -8.33
CA GLN A 266 15.35 16.06 -7.85
C GLN A 266 15.10 16.30 -6.37
N ARG A 267 13.93 15.98 -5.82
CA ARG A 267 13.66 16.08 -4.38
C ARG A 267 14.39 15.02 -3.58
N SER A 268 14.52 13.79 -4.07
CA SER A 268 15.33 12.76 -3.40
C SER A 268 16.82 13.09 -3.50
N ILE A 269 17.32 13.54 -4.65
CA ILE A 269 18.71 14.02 -4.78
C ILE A 269 18.96 15.27 -3.92
N ILE A 270 18.07 16.27 -3.93
CA ILE A 270 18.19 17.46 -3.07
C ILE A 270 18.17 17.01 -1.62
N ARG A 271 17.24 16.15 -1.19
CA ARG A 271 17.15 15.67 0.20
C ARG A 271 18.37 14.86 0.61
N THR A 272 18.94 14.03 -0.27
CA THR A 272 20.22 13.34 -0.03
C THR A 272 21.40 14.32 0.02
N LEU A 273 21.40 15.38 -0.80
CA LEU A 273 22.43 16.43 -0.78
C LEU A 273 22.27 17.42 0.38
N THR A 274 21.05 17.72 0.86
CA THR A 274 20.83 18.50 2.08
C THR A 274 21.09 17.65 3.30
N LEU A 275 20.73 16.36 3.32
CA LEU A 275 21.12 15.46 4.41
C LEU A 275 22.64 15.29 4.47
N SER A 276 23.33 15.14 3.33
CA SER A 276 24.80 15.06 3.33
C SER A 276 25.46 16.38 3.72
N LYS A 277 24.89 17.53 3.32
CA LYS A 277 25.40 18.86 3.73
C LYS A 277 25.05 19.19 5.17
N GLU A 278 23.90 18.76 5.67
CA GLU A 278 23.49 18.93 7.06
C GLU A 278 24.32 18.01 7.96
N GLU A 279 24.64 16.77 7.55
CA GLU A 279 25.58 15.90 8.27
C GLU A 279 27.00 16.49 8.27
N GLU A 280 27.52 17.00 7.14
CA GLU A 280 28.82 17.68 7.10
C GLU A 280 28.86 18.96 7.97
N GLN A 281 27.76 19.73 8.01
CA GLN A 281 27.67 20.97 8.78
C GLN A 281 27.39 20.70 10.27
N PHE A 282 26.68 19.62 10.60
CA PHE A 282 26.46 19.19 11.99
C PHE A 282 27.74 18.63 12.59
N ASP A 283 28.50 17.83 11.82
CA ASP A 283 29.81 17.33 12.25
C ASP A 283 30.81 18.48 12.43
N GLU A 284 30.84 19.48 11.55
CA GLU A 284 31.72 20.64 11.72
C GLU A 284 31.34 21.51 12.95
N ILE A 285 30.04 21.65 13.25
CA ILE A 285 29.55 22.40 14.42
C ILE A 285 29.82 21.61 15.72
N VAL A 286 29.65 20.28 15.71
CA VAL A 286 29.96 19.41 16.84
C VAL A 286 31.47 19.41 17.10
N LEU A 287 32.31 19.28 16.06
CA LEU A 287 33.77 19.35 16.17
C LEU A 287 34.22 20.72 16.71
N LYS A 288 33.63 21.82 16.21
CA LYS A 288 33.93 23.19 16.69
C LYS A 288 33.48 23.40 18.14
N LYS A 289 32.36 22.81 18.58
CA LYS A 289 31.93 22.83 19.99
C LYS A 289 32.85 22.01 20.88
N GLN A 290 33.28 20.83 20.42
CA GLN A 290 34.23 19.97 21.14
C GLN A 290 35.60 20.63 21.29
N LEU A 291 36.14 21.22 20.21
CA LEU A 291 37.37 22.01 20.29
C LEU A 291 37.24 23.21 21.22
N LYS A 292 36.10 23.90 21.22
CA LYS A 292 35.85 25.02 22.15
C LYS A 292 35.81 24.55 23.61
N SER A 293 35.16 23.43 23.89
CA SER A 293 35.15 22.87 25.25
C SER A 293 36.52 22.37 25.69
N GLU A 294 37.34 21.82 24.79
CA GLU A 294 38.71 21.41 25.11
C GLU A 294 39.66 22.60 25.30
N ILE A 295 39.50 23.68 24.52
CA ILE A 295 40.26 24.94 24.72
C ILE A 295 39.87 25.60 26.04
N ILE A 296 38.58 25.63 26.37
CA ILE A 296 38.09 26.17 27.64
C ILE A 296 38.58 25.30 28.82
N ALA A 297 38.55 23.97 28.69
CA ALA A 297 39.07 23.06 29.71
C ALA A 297 40.59 23.21 29.91
N LYS A 298 41.36 23.41 28.83
CA LYS A 298 42.80 23.70 28.92
C LYS A 298 43.08 25.08 29.53
N GLN A 299 42.28 26.10 29.23
CA GLN A 299 42.42 27.44 29.83
C GLN A 299 42.05 27.47 31.32
N ILE A 300 41.09 26.64 31.75
CA ILE A 300 40.75 26.48 33.17
C ILE A 300 41.88 25.72 33.89
N GLN A 301 42.44 24.66 33.30
CA GLN A 301 43.58 23.95 33.88
C GLN A 301 44.86 24.80 33.99
N THR A 302 45.11 25.74 33.08
CA THR A 302 46.25 26.67 33.19
C THR A 302 46.03 27.76 34.24
N ASN A 303 44.79 28.15 34.51
CA ASN A 303 44.47 29.18 35.50
C ASN A 303 44.43 28.64 36.94
N ASP A 304 44.18 27.35 37.12
CA ASP A 304 44.22 26.70 38.44
C ASP A 304 45.65 26.36 38.90
N SER A 305 46.65 26.38 38.00
CA SER A 305 48.07 26.24 38.37
C SER A 305 48.77 27.53 38.82
N GLU A 306 48.10 28.69 38.77
CA GLU A 306 48.67 29.99 39.17
C GLU A 306 48.09 30.56 40.48
N LYS A 307 47.27 29.80 41.22
CA LYS A 307 46.63 30.27 42.47
C LYS A 307 46.95 29.48 43.74
N GLU A 308 48.02 28.71 43.75
CA GLU A 308 48.61 28.18 44.99
C GLU A 308 50.05 28.67 45.13
N THR A 309 50.21 29.84 45.73
CA THR A 309 51.31 30.22 46.63
C THR A 309 51.09 31.69 46.97
N PHE A 310 50.63 31.99 48.19
CA PHE A 310 51.00 33.16 48.98
C PHE A 310 50.05 33.29 50.20
N GLU A 311 50.30 32.45 51.21
CA GLU A 311 50.29 32.86 52.62
C GLU A 311 51.64 32.38 53.17
N ILE A 312 52.47 33.25 53.74
CA ILE A 312 52.77 33.49 55.17
C ILE A 312 53.85 34.60 55.12
N GLY A 313 53.97 35.63 55.95
CA GLY A 313 53.37 36.05 57.20
C GLY A 313 54.32 37.13 57.80
N ASN A 314 53.77 37.90 58.76
CA ASN A 314 54.36 38.99 59.57
C ASN A 314 54.53 40.37 58.93
#